data_AF-W9K9Z2-F1
#
_entry.id   AF-W9K9Z2-F1
#
_cell.length_a   1.000
_cell.length_b   1.000
_cell.length_c   1.000
_cell.angle_alpha   90.00
_cell.angle_beta   90.00
_cell.angle_gamma   90.00
#
_symmetry.space_group_name_H-M   'P 1'
#
loop_
_entity.id
_entity.type
_entity.pdbx_description
1 polymer ?
#
loop_
_entity_poly.entity_id
_entity_poly.type
_entity_poly.pdbx_seq_one_letter_code
_entity_poly.pdbx_strand_id
1 'polypeptide(L)'
;MSSNIEKFKKLRESASPVETSALDSFFDQLPPIPLSHLVGSWNGGFFDTGHPNGDFMKDISWIGKDFFSVDHVDPVIVERGGKRQSWGKWGLASLKEIVFRGQVTSAMVYDDQPVIDYFRFVDDKTVAGIMEGKKLDGPFHFYLTRP
;
A
#
# COMPACT_ATOMS: atom_id res chain seq x y z
N MET A 1 -7.86 -20.24 14.48
CA MET A 1 -7.03 -19.06 14.22
C MET A 1 -7.91 -17.98 13.61
N SER A 2 -7.76 -16.72 14.00
CA SER A 2 -8.52 -15.59 13.42
C SER A 2 -8.12 -15.38 11.95
N SER A 3 -9.09 -15.08 11.09
CA SER A 3 -8.84 -14.86 9.65
C SER A 3 -8.00 -13.59 9.41
N ASN A 4 -7.36 -13.49 8.25
CA ASN A 4 -6.53 -12.32 7.92
C ASN A 4 -7.33 -11.02 7.96
N ILE A 5 -8.58 -11.03 7.47
CA ILE A 5 -9.46 -9.87 7.49
C ILE A 5 -9.87 -9.45 8.92
N GLU A 6 -10.05 -10.39 9.84
CA GLU A 6 -10.32 -10.07 11.25
C GLU A 6 -9.11 -9.42 11.94
N LYS A 7 -7.90 -9.94 11.69
CA LYS A 7 -6.66 -9.34 12.19
C LYS A 7 -6.46 -7.93 11.62
N PHE A 8 -6.69 -7.75 10.31
CA PHE A 8 -6.63 -6.45 9.63
C PHE A 8 -7.59 -5.44 10.27
N LYS A 9 -8.85 -5.82 10.49
CA LYS A 9 -9.86 -4.94 11.12
C LYS A 9 -9.42 -4.51 12.52
N LYS A 10 -8.93 -5.44 13.34
CA LYS A 10 -8.40 -5.12 14.68
C LYS A 10 -7.25 -4.12 14.64
N LEU A 11 -6.32 -4.25 13.69
CA LEU A 11 -5.23 -3.28 13.52
C LEU A 11 -5.71 -1.92 13.01
N ARG A 12 -6.78 -1.89 12.20
CA ARG A 12 -7.37 -0.64 11.72
C ARG A 12 -8.14 0.11 12.81
N GLU A 13 -8.71 -0.63 13.77
CA GLU A 13 -9.50 -0.13 14.89
C GLU A 13 -8.67 0.09 16.16
N SER A 14 -7.38 -0.29 16.18
CA SER A 14 -6.52 -0.10 17.33
C SER A 14 -6.23 1.38 17.59
N ALA A 15 -5.89 1.70 18.83
CA ALA A 15 -5.46 3.05 19.19
C ALA A 15 -4.22 3.48 18.37
N SER A 16 -4.21 4.74 17.96
CA SER A 16 -3.04 5.38 17.34
C SER A 16 -2.09 5.93 18.41
N PRO A 17 -0.76 5.87 18.19
CA PRO A 17 -0.09 5.25 17.05
C PRO A 17 -0.14 3.72 17.12
N VAL A 18 -0.30 3.07 15.96
CA VAL A 18 -0.19 1.61 15.84
C VAL A 18 1.29 1.22 15.86
N GLU A 19 1.64 0.27 16.70
CA GLU A 19 3.01 -0.24 16.79
C GLU A 19 3.45 -0.90 15.46
N THR A 20 4.55 -0.41 14.89
CA THR A 20 5.09 -0.91 13.61
C THR A 20 5.42 -2.40 13.66
N SER A 21 5.91 -2.89 14.80
CA SER A 21 6.21 -4.32 15.02
C SER A 21 4.97 -5.22 14.89
N ALA A 22 3.79 -4.73 15.28
CA ALA A 22 2.53 -5.46 15.13
C ALA A 22 2.10 -5.54 13.66
N LEU A 23 2.31 -4.44 12.91
CA LEU A 23 2.03 -4.38 11.47
C LEU A 23 2.99 -5.25 10.67
N ASP A 24 4.28 -5.24 11.02
CA ASP A 24 5.29 -6.11 10.45
C ASP A 24 4.94 -7.59 10.68
N SER A 25 4.65 -7.96 11.93
CA SER A 25 4.26 -9.33 12.28
C SER A 25 2.98 -9.78 11.56
N PHE A 26 2.04 -8.87 11.34
CA PHE A 26 0.84 -9.14 10.56
C PHE A 26 1.17 -9.35 9.08
N PHE A 27 1.93 -8.44 8.47
CA PHE A 27 2.32 -8.50 7.07
C PHE A 27 3.10 -9.77 6.73
N ASP A 28 4.03 -10.18 7.60
CA ASP A 28 4.87 -11.37 7.41
C ASP A 28 4.08 -12.70 7.44
N GLN A 29 2.87 -12.70 8.04
CA GLN A 29 1.98 -13.87 8.06
C GLN A 29 1.06 -13.95 6.83
N LEU A 30 0.96 -12.88 6.04
CA LEU A 30 0.03 -12.84 4.91
C LEU A 30 0.60 -13.59 3.70
N PRO A 31 -0.23 -14.29 2.92
CA PRO A 31 0.22 -14.94 1.70
C PRO A 31 0.63 -13.91 0.63
N PRO A 32 1.49 -14.32 -0.33
CA PRO A 32 1.76 -13.51 -1.52
C PRO A 32 0.49 -13.27 -2.32
N ILE A 33 0.53 -12.23 -3.14
CA ILE A 33 -0.54 -11.89 -4.08
C ILE A 33 0.00 -11.91 -5.51
N PRO A 34 -0.71 -12.48 -6.50
CA PRO A 34 -0.33 -12.41 -7.91
C PRO A 34 -0.46 -10.99 -8.50
N LEU A 35 0.40 -10.64 -9.47
CA LEU A 35 0.40 -9.30 -10.10
C LEU A 35 -0.97 -8.96 -10.71
N SER A 36 -1.60 -9.96 -11.35
CA SER A 36 -2.91 -9.80 -12.00
C SER A 36 -4.03 -9.45 -11.02
N HIS A 37 -3.91 -9.82 -9.74
CA HIS A 37 -4.92 -9.48 -8.73
C HIS A 37 -4.89 -7.99 -8.38
N LEU A 38 -3.75 -7.31 -8.56
CA LEU A 38 -3.62 -5.88 -8.27
C LEU A 38 -4.23 -5.00 -9.38
N VAL A 39 -4.42 -5.52 -10.59
CA VAL A 39 -4.97 -4.75 -11.72
C VAL A 39 -6.37 -4.20 -11.38
N GLY A 40 -6.60 -2.93 -11.74
CA GLY A 40 -7.80 -2.15 -11.48
C GLY A 40 -7.59 -0.99 -10.50
N SER A 41 -8.69 -0.31 -10.16
CA SER A 41 -8.69 0.82 -9.22
C SER A 41 -8.80 0.35 -7.77
N TRP A 42 -8.11 1.06 -6.89
CA TRP A 42 -8.12 0.80 -5.46
C TRP A 42 -8.24 2.09 -4.65
N ASN A 43 -9.00 2.01 -3.57
CA ASN A 43 -9.02 3.00 -2.51
C ASN A 43 -7.84 2.77 -1.57
N GLY A 44 -7.18 3.83 -1.17
CA GLY A 44 -6.02 3.81 -0.27
C GLY A 44 -6.38 4.21 1.15
N GLY A 45 -5.72 3.59 2.10
CA GLY A 45 -5.65 4.04 3.49
C GLY A 45 -4.32 3.62 4.10
N PHE A 46 -4.02 4.12 5.29
CA PHE A 46 -2.80 3.76 5.99
C PHE A 46 -3.02 3.58 7.49
N PHE A 47 -2.08 2.89 8.14
CA PHE A 47 -2.06 2.77 9.59
C PHE A 47 -1.31 3.96 10.15
N ASP A 48 -1.91 4.66 11.11
CA ASP A 48 -1.25 5.79 11.75
C ASP A 48 -0.21 5.28 12.75
N THR A 49 1.04 5.25 12.31
CA THR A 49 2.22 4.87 13.11
C THR A 49 2.99 6.09 13.61
N GLY A 50 2.48 7.31 13.38
CA GLY A 50 3.24 8.56 13.56
C GLY A 50 4.28 8.83 12.47
N HIS A 51 4.30 8.04 11.40
CA HIS A 51 5.27 8.21 10.31
C HIS A 51 4.99 9.51 9.49
N PRO A 52 5.99 10.35 9.18
CA PRO A 52 5.79 11.65 8.50
C PRO A 52 5.05 11.55 7.16
N ASN A 53 5.27 10.47 6.42
CA ASN A 53 4.56 10.19 5.17
C ASN A 53 3.03 10.11 5.35
N GLY A 54 2.53 9.75 6.54
CA GLY A 54 1.10 9.75 6.83
C GLY A 54 0.49 11.15 6.74
N ASP A 55 1.16 12.17 7.29
CA ASP A 55 0.69 13.56 7.19
C ASP A 55 0.80 14.09 5.76
N PHE A 56 1.89 13.77 5.07
CA PHE A 56 2.04 14.09 3.65
C PHE A 56 0.91 13.49 2.78
N MET A 57 0.51 12.23 3.03
CA MET A 57 -0.61 11.60 2.29
C MET A 57 -1.94 12.30 2.55
N LYS A 58 -2.18 12.80 3.78
CA LYS A 58 -3.36 13.63 4.09
C LYS A 58 -3.30 14.95 3.34
N ASP A 59 -2.16 15.63 3.34
CA ASP A 59 -1.97 16.95 2.72
C ASP A 59 -2.25 16.95 1.22
N ILE A 60 -1.86 15.87 0.52
CA ILE A 60 -2.15 15.73 -0.90
C ILE A 60 -3.55 15.17 -1.20
N SER A 61 -4.33 14.83 -0.16
CA SER A 61 -5.63 14.16 -0.26
C SER A 61 -5.55 12.86 -1.05
N TRP A 62 -4.55 12.02 -0.71
CA TRP A 62 -4.37 10.71 -1.33
C TRP A 62 -5.56 9.80 -1.02
N ILE A 63 -6.10 9.17 -2.07
CA ILE A 63 -7.26 8.27 -1.99
C ILE A 63 -7.00 6.91 -2.64
N GLY A 64 -5.80 6.64 -3.14
CA GLY A 64 -5.42 5.29 -3.59
C GLY A 64 -4.55 5.24 -4.83
N LYS A 65 -4.67 4.15 -5.58
CA LYS A 65 -3.81 3.80 -6.71
C LYS A 65 -4.64 3.22 -7.84
N ASP A 66 -4.21 3.43 -9.08
CA ASP A 66 -4.85 2.83 -10.27
C ASP A 66 -3.82 1.98 -11.03
N PHE A 67 -4.05 0.67 -11.05
CA PHE A 67 -3.18 -0.31 -11.73
C PHE A 67 -3.83 -0.65 -13.08
N PHE A 68 -3.52 0.11 -14.13
CA PHE A 68 -4.11 -0.13 -15.46
C PHE A 68 -3.62 -1.45 -16.06
N SER A 69 -2.36 -1.79 -15.84
CA SER A 69 -1.77 -3.08 -16.21
C SER A 69 -0.56 -3.39 -15.31
N VAL A 70 0.09 -4.53 -15.55
CA VAL A 70 1.35 -4.89 -14.86
C VAL A 70 2.46 -3.87 -15.16
N ASP A 71 2.50 -3.28 -16.34
CA ASP A 71 3.58 -2.35 -16.73
C ASP A 71 3.12 -0.88 -16.75
N HIS A 72 1.92 -0.58 -16.26
CA HIS A 72 1.39 0.79 -16.21
C HIS A 72 0.50 0.99 -14.99
N VAL A 73 1.06 1.66 -13.99
CA VAL A 73 0.39 1.98 -12.72
C VAL A 73 0.52 3.47 -12.45
N ASP A 74 -0.59 4.08 -12.04
CA ASP A 74 -0.57 5.39 -11.41
C ASP A 74 -0.58 5.21 -9.88
N PRO A 75 0.55 5.49 -9.21
CA PRO A 75 0.75 5.13 -7.83
C PRO A 75 0.14 6.11 -6.83
N VAL A 76 -0.30 7.29 -7.28
CA VAL A 76 -0.79 8.36 -6.39
C VAL A 76 -2.02 9.02 -7.00
N ILE A 77 -3.18 8.48 -6.61
CA ILE A 77 -4.47 9.05 -6.95
C ILE A 77 -4.96 9.91 -5.79
N VAL A 78 -5.40 11.12 -6.11
CA VAL A 78 -5.86 12.12 -5.14
C VAL A 78 -7.31 12.53 -5.42
N GLU A 79 -7.99 13.02 -4.39
CA GLU A 79 -9.26 13.71 -4.56
C GLU A 79 -9.04 15.22 -4.67
N ARG A 80 -9.57 15.86 -5.71
CA ARG A 80 -9.71 17.33 -5.75
C ARG A 80 -11.06 17.72 -6.32
N GLY A 81 -11.80 18.55 -5.59
CA GLY A 81 -13.14 18.99 -6.01
C GLY A 81 -14.11 17.82 -6.23
N GLY A 82 -14.01 16.78 -5.41
CA GLY A 82 -14.85 15.57 -5.49
C GLY A 82 -14.53 14.66 -6.67
N LYS A 83 -13.38 14.84 -7.34
CA LYS A 83 -12.94 14.01 -8.46
C LYS A 83 -11.68 13.24 -8.11
N ARG A 84 -11.70 11.94 -8.43
CA ARG A 84 -10.54 11.04 -8.43
C ARG A 84 -9.67 11.36 -9.65
N GLN A 85 -8.39 11.69 -9.42
CA GLN A 85 -7.45 11.96 -10.51
C GLN A 85 -6.00 11.69 -10.10
N SER A 86 -5.14 11.49 -11.10
CA SER A 86 -3.69 11.41 -10.92
C SER A 86 -3.15 12.65 -10.23
N TRP A 87 -2.23 12.47 -9.28
CA TRP A 87 -1.45 13.57 -8.75
C TRP A 87 -0.32 13.98 -9.69
N GLY A 88 0.21 13.04 -10.49
CA GLY A 88 1.20 13.27 -11.54
C GLY A 88 2.61 13.70 -11.10
N LYS A 89 2.85 13.93 -9.80
CA LYS A 89 4.17 14.41 -9.32
C LYS A 89 5.17 13.31 -8.97
N TRP A 90 4.73 12.08 -8.78
CA TRP A 90 5.58 10.93 -8.42
C TRP A 90 5.86 9.98 -9.59
N GLY A 91 5.55 10.41 -10.81
CA GLY A 91 5.69 9.58 -12.00
C GLY A 91 4.70 8.42 -12.02
N LEU A 92 5.02 7.44 -12.86
CA LEU A 92 4.30 6.17 -12.97
C LEU A 92 5.08 5.06 -12.25
N ALA A 93 4.53 3.86 -12.31
CA ALA A 93 5.14 2.67 -11.76
C ALA A 93 4.80 1.42 -12.56
N SER A 94 5.53 0.34 -12.28
CA SER A 94 5.25 -1.00 -12.80
C SER A 94 5.24 -2.04 -11.67
N LEU A 95 4.50 -3.11 -11.88
CA LEU A 95 4.44 -4.28 -11.01
C LEU A 95 5.54 -5.28 -11.37
N LYS A 96 6.22 -5.81 -10.35
CA LYS A 96 7.24 -6.86 -10.46
C LYS A 96 7.07 -7.88 -9.33
N GLU A 97 7.55 -9.10 -9.55
CA GLU A 97 7.72 -10.07 -8.48
C GLU A 97 9.07 -9.84 -7.79
N ILE A 98 9.06 -9.59 -6.49
CA ILE A 98 10.26 -9.29 -5.69
C ILE A 98 10.26 -10.14 -4.43
N VAL A 99 11.44 -10.64 -4.04
CA VAL A 99 11.63 -11.28 -2.73
C VAL A 99 11.71 -10.19 -1.67
N PHE A 100 10.74 -10.18 -0.74
CA PHE A 100 10.73 -9.28 0.40
C PHE A 100 10.47 -10.08 1.67
N ARG A 101 11.34 -9.90 2.68
CA ARG A 101 11.32 -10.64 3.96
C ARG A 101 11.21 -12.17 3.76
N GLY A 102 12.01 -12.71 2.84
CA GLY A 102 12.12 -14.16 2.60
C GLY A 102 11.04 -14.78 1.72
N GLN A 103 10.09 -14.00 1.18
CA GLN A 103 8.99 -14.53 0.38
C GLN A 103 8.77 -13.67 -0.88
N VAL A 104 8.69 -14.30 -2.05
CA VAL A 104 8.31 -13.62 -3.31
C VAL A 104 6.94 -12.98 -3.15
N THR A 105 6.77 -11.75 -3.63
CA THR A 105 5.49 -11.05 -3.63
C THR A 105 5.37 -10.07 -4.78
N SER A 106 4.14 -9.68 -5.12
CA SER A 106 3.93 -8.55 -6.01
C SER A 106 4.36 -7.27 -5.33
N ALA A 107 5.16 -6.48 -6.03
CA ALA A 107 5.62 -5.18 -5.61
C ALA A 107 5.42 -4.17 -6.73
N MET A 108 5.11 -2.93 -6.39
CA MET A 108 5.06 -1.81 -7.32
C MET A 108 6.35 -1.00 -7.17
N VAL A 109 7.09 -0.90 -8.26
CA VAL A 109 8.35 -0.16 -8.36
C VAL A 109 8.05 1.16 -9.07
N TYR A 110 8.33 2.27 -8.42
CA TYR A 110 8.13 3.60 -9.01
C TYR A 110 9.23 3.84 -10.05
N ASP A 111 8.83 4.39 -11.20
CA ASP A 111 9.76 4.61 -12.32
C ASP A 111 10.71 5.79 -12.00
N ASP A 112 10.18 6.83 -11.36
CA ASP A 112 10.90 8.08 -11.10
C ASP A 112 11.30 8.29 -9.63
N GLN A 113 10.87 7.40 -8.73
CA GLN A 113 11.16 7.49 -7.29
C GLN A 113 11.93 6.26 -6.80
N PRO A 114 12.94 6.41 -5.92
CA PRO A 114 13.64 5.27 -5.31
C PRO A 114 12.79 4.65 -4.20
N VAL A 115 11.59 4.19 -4.56
CA VAL A 115 10.52 3.71 -3.68
C VAL A 115 9.96 2.41 -4.25
N ILE A 116 9.64 1.47 -3.36
CA ILE A 116 8.99 0.20 -3.68
C ILE A 116 7.85 -0.03 -2.68
N ASP A 117 6.68 -0.36 -3.20
CA ASP A 117 5.52 -0.80 -2.42
C ASP A 117 5.42 -2.33 -2.51
N TYR A 118 5.56 -3.05 -1.40
CA TYR A 118 5.39 -4.50 -1.34
C TYR A 118 3.98 -4.84 -0.87
N PHE A 119 3.28 -5.73 -1.59
CA PHE A 119 1.90 -6.09 -1.29
C PHE A 119 1.79 -7.50 -0.70
N ARG A 120 0.80 -7.71 0.16
CA ARG A 120 0.37 -9.04 0.62
C ARG A 120 -1.14 -9.14 0.65
N PHE A 121 -1.66 -10.35 0.44
CA PHE A 121 -3.08 -10.61 0.34
C PHE A 121 -3.74 -10.67 1.73
N VAL A 122 -4.77 -9.84 1.97
CA VAL A 122 -5.60 -9.92 3.18
C VAL A 122 -6.88 -10.69 2.87
N ASP A 123 -7.63 -10.26 1.84
CA ASP A 123 -8.78 -10.95 1.25
C ASP A 123 -8.97 -10.52 -0.21
N ASP A 124 -10.03 -11.00 -0.88
CA ASP A 124 -10.29 -10.73 -2.30
C ASP A 124 -10.39 -9.23 -2.63
N LYS A 125 -10.71 -8.39 -1.63
CA LYS A 125 -10.94 -6.96 -1.79
C LYS A 125 -9.93 -6.11 -1.02
N THR A 126 -8.98 -6.70 -0.32
CA THR A 126 -8.09 -6.00 0.61
C THR A 126 -6.67 -6.53 0.48
N VAL A 127 -5.72 -5.61 0.36
CA VAL A 127 -4.29 -5.92 0.39
C VAL A 127 -3.58 -5.03 1.38
N ALA A 128 -2.59 -5.59 2.07
CA ALA A 128 -1.68 -4.83 2.92
C ALA A 128 -0.45 -4.41 2.10
N GLY A 129 0.10 -3.25 2.40
CA GLY A 129 1.25 -2.66 1.73
C GLY A 129 2.31 -2.22 2.73
N ILE A 130 3.58 -2.45 2.40
CA ILE A 130 4.72 -1.79 3.04
C ILE A 130 5.45 -1.01 1.96
N MET A 131 5.59 0.29 2.15
CA MET A 131 6.37 1.16 1.28
C MET A 131 7.75 1.40 1.91
N GLU A 132 8.81 1.12 1.15
CA GLU A 132 10.19 1.42 1.53
C GLU A 132 10.86 2.27 0.45
N GLY A 133 11.83 3.09 0.85
CA GLY A 133 12.56 3.92 -0.09
C GLY A 133 13.64 4.73 0.60
N LYS A 134 14.66 5.14 -0.17
CA LYS A 134 15.85 5.80 0.39
C LYS A 134 15.57 7.17 1.02
N LYS A 135 14.42 7.77 0.71
CA LYS A 135 13.98 9.08 1.22
C LYS A 135 12.90 8.96 2.30
N LEU A 136 12.56 7.75 2.71
CA LEU A 136 11.60 7.49 3.78
C LEU A 136 12.35 7.21 5.08
N ASP A 137 11.84 7.75 6.19
CA ASP A 137 12.39 7.55 7.53
C ASP A 137 11.92 6.21 8.13
N GLY A 138 12.06 5.12 7.36
CA GLY A 138 11.59 3.78 7.70
C GLY A 138 10.42 3.30 6.83
N PRO A 139 9.87 2.10 7.13
CA PRO A 139 8.75 1.54 6.40
C PRO A 139 7.45 2.29 6.70
N PHE A 140 6.69 2.57 5.64
CA PHE A 140 5.33 3.13 5.75
C PHE A 140 4.28 2.05 5.45
N HIS A 141 3.44 1.76 6.44
CA HIS A 141 2.42 0.71 6.33
C HIS A 141 1.10 1.28 5.83
N PHE A 142 0.62 0.74 4.71
CA PHE A 142 -0.62 1.14 4.09
C PHE A 142 -1.48 -0.07 3.73
N TYR A 143 -2.68 0.19 3.23
CA TYR A 143 -3.57 -0.83 2.70
C TYR A 143 -4.36 -0.29 1.53
N LEU A 144 -4.80 -1.20 0.67
CA LEU A 144 -5.68 -0.88 -0.44
C LEU A 144 -6.94 -1.73 -0.34
N THR A 145 -8.09 -1.12 -0.62
CA THR A 145 -9.37 -1.81 -0.73
C THR A 145 -10.00 -1.59 -2.10
N ARG A 146 -10.69 -2.58 -2.63
CA ARG A 146 -11.52 -2.39 -3.84
C ARG A 146 -12.61 -1.33 -3.56
N PRO A 147 -12.91 -0.45 -4.52
CA PRO A 147 -14.00 0.52 -4.40
C PRO A 147 -15.38 -0.14 -4.29
#